data_AF-A0A6P1UFI6-F1
#
_entry.id   AF-A0A6P1UFI6-F1
#
_cell.length_a   1.000
_cell.length_b   1.000
_cell.length_c   1.000
_cell.angle_alpha   90.00
_cell.angle_beta   90.00
_cell.angle_gamma   90.00
#
_symmetry.space_group_name_H-M   'P 1'
#
loop_
_entity.id
_entity.type
_entity.pdbx_description
1 polymer ?
#
loop_
_entity_poly.entity_id
_entity_poly.type
_entity_poly.pdbx_seq_one_letter_code
_entity_poly.pdbx_strand_id
1 'polypeptide(L)'
;MEKFILSMSLILFTACQSQVVEKNFFSGNISSRIERLEKYPLDKQWIIFKYGNQIIHPPATDLALPIARRGKPAMNYIISQLSESDNDLDFRDSLVVFRVMRAGGYYDICNNDAAMKSIRENQWKIVNDDWQSVYAEMLIRLCH
;
A
#
# COMPACT_ATOMS: atom_id res chain seq x y z
N MET A 1 25.41 42.73 26.91
CA MET A 1 24.27 42.35 26.07
C MET A 1 24.50 40.93 25.60
N GLU A 2 23.74 40.04 26.19
CA GLU A 2 23.69 38.60 25.91
C GLU A 2 23.25 38.35 24.46
N LYS A 3 23.81 37.31 23.82
CA LYS A 3 23.20 36.72 22.64
C LYS A 3 23.06 35.21 22.88
N PHE A 4 21.81 34.83 23.08
CA PHE A 4 21.32 33.47 23.28
C PHE A 4 21.70 32.56 22.10
N ILE A 5 22.24 31.40 22.43
CA ILE A 5 22.40 30.24 21.55
C ILE A 5 21.05 29.51 21.52
N LEU A 6 20.42 29.41 20.35
CA LEU A 6 19.26 28.55 20.13
C LEU A 6 19.60 27.60 18.97
N SER A 7 20.22 26.47 19.32
CA SER A 7 20.45 25.36 18.42
C SER A 7 19.13 24.62 18.21
N MET A 8 18.46 24.89 17.09
CA MET A 8 17.28 24.14 16.66
C MET A 8 17.73 22.84 15.98
N SER A 9 17.98 21.80 16.77
CA SER A 9 18.21 20.45 16.26
C SER A 9 16.87 19.82 15.90
N LEU A 10 16.45 20.00 14.66
CA LEU A 10 15.31 19.28 14.08
C LEU A 10 15.76 17.85 13.74
N ILE A 11 15.40 16.91 14.61
CA ILE A 11 15.73 15.49 14.44
C ILE A 11 14.78 14.90 13.38
N LEU A 12 15.26 14.79 12.14
CA LEU A 12 14.64 13.98 11.08
C LEU A 12 15.08 12.52 11.24
N PHE A 13 14.39 11.74 12.07
CA PHE A 13 14.53 10.28 12.11
C PHE A 13 13.17 9.60 11.95
N THR A 14 12.74 9.35 10.72
CA THR A 14 11.59 8.46 10.46
C THR A 14 11.85 7.38 9.41
N ALA A 15 12.97 7.42 8.67
CA ALA A 15 13.22 6.47 7.58
C ALA A 15 13.78 5.10 8.04
N CYS A 16 14.39 4.98 9.22
CA CYS A 16 15.07 3.73 9.63
C CYS A 16 14.14 2.70 10.29
N GLN A 17 12.96 3.12 10.75
CA GLN A 17 12.04 2.25 11.50
C GLN A 17 11.17 1.36 10.61
N SER A 18 10.98 1.68 9.32
CA SER A 18 10.09 0.88 8.46
C SER A 18 10.64 -0.53 8.29
N GLN A 19 11.87 -0.69 7.75
CA GLN A 19 12.49 -1.99 7.45
C GLN A 19 12.55 -3.01 8.61
N VAL A 20 12.47 -2.53 9.85
CA VAL A 20 12.46 -3.40 11.03
C VAL A 20 11.13 -4.13 11.17
N VAL A 21 10.00 -3.48 10.86
CA VAL A 21 8.68 -4.09 11.08
C VAL A 21 8.38 -5.20 10.07
N GLU A 22 8.75 -5.05 8.80
CA GLU A 22 8.45 -6.05 7.76
C GLU A 22 9.38 -7.26 7.92
N LYS A 23 10.68 -7.06 8.16
CA LYS A 23 11.60 -8.18 8.46
C LYS A 23 11.14 -9.00 9.66
N ASN A 24 10.73 -8.34 10.74
CA ASN A 24 10.19 -9.01 11.93
C ASN A 24 8.84 -9.69 11.65
N PHE A 25 8.01 -9.11 10.79
CA PHE A 25 6.76 -9.77 10.38
C PHE A 25 7.04 -11.07 9.61
N PHE A 26 7.95 -11.02 8.63
CA PHE A 26 8.23 -12.15 7.74
C PHE A 26 9.10 -13.25 8.37
N SER A 27 9.83 -12.97 9.46
CA SER A 27 10.55 -13.99 10.25
C SER A 27 9.62 -14.88 11.09
N GLY A 28 8.37 -14.47 11.31
CA GLY A 28 7.36 -15.27 12.00
C GLY A 28 6.78 -16.39 11.13
N ASN A 29 5.93 -17.22 11.74
CA ASN A 29 5.29 -18.35 11.05
C ASN A 29 4.44 -17.89 9.85
N ILE A 30 4.57 -18.62 8.73
CA ILE A 30 3.81 -18.41 7.49
C ILE A 30 2.31 -18.63 7.72
N SER A 31 1.94 -19.68 8.44
CA SER A 31 0.53 -20.05 8.62
C SER A 31 -0.30 -19.03 9.40
N SER A 32 0.36 -18.16 10.18
CA SER A 32 -0.30 -17.12 10.97
C SER A 32 -0.16 -15.72 10.37
N ARG A 33 0.41 -15.56 9.16
CA ARG A 33 0.70 -14.22 8.60
C ARG A 33 -0.55 -13.35 8.46
N ILE A 34 -1.65 -13.88 7.94
CA ILE A 34 -2.91 -13.14 7.79
C ILE A 34 -3.41 -12.67 9.17
N GLU A 35 -3.54 -13.58 10.13
CA GLU A 35 -4.02 -13.26 11.48
C GLU A 35 -3.11 -12.25 12.20
N ARG A 36 -1.79 -12.37 12.03
CA ARG A 36 -0.83 -11.42 12.59
C ARG A 36 -0.96 -10.05 11.92
N LEU A 37 -1.13 -10.01 10.60
CA LEU A 37 -1.25 -8.75 9.86
C LEU A 37 -2.49 -7.98 10.28
N GLU A 38 -3.62 -8.66 10.50
CA GLU A 38 -4.87 -8.04 10.96
C GLU A 38 -4.73 -7.24 12.26
N LYS A 39 -3.79 -7.63 13.14
CA LYS A 39 -3.54 -6.98 14.42
C LYS A 39 -2.75 -5.67 14.29
N TYR A 40 -2.12 -5.41 13.14
CA TYR A 40 -1.40 -4.16 12.90
C TYR A 40 -2.34 -3.01 12.53
N PRO A 41 -1.97 -1.76 12.84
CA PRO A 41 -2.65 -0.59 12.28
C PRO A 41 -2.46 -0.51 10.75
N LEU A 42 -3.34 0.22 10.06
CA LEU A 42 -3.47 0.20 8.59
C LEU A 42 -2.17 0.57 7.88
N ASP A 43 -1.46 1.56 8.40
CA ASP A 43 -0.19 2.04 7.88
C ASP A 43 0.87 0.93 7.88
N LYS A 44 0.95 0.17 8.97
CA LYS A 44 1.86 -0.97 9.07
C LYS A 44 1.39 -2.14 8.20
N GLN A 45 0.09 -2.38 8.09
CA GLN A 45 -0.43 -3.40 7.18
C GLN A 45 0.00 -3.11 5.74
N TRP A 46 -0.16 -1.87 5.28
CA TRP A 46 0.21 -1.45 3.93
C TRP A 46 1.71 -1.61 3.66
N ILE A 47 2.56 -1.13 4.57
CA ILE A 47 4.02 -1.23 4.42
C ILE A 47 4.48 -2.70 4.37
N ILE A 48 3.96 -3.55 5.28
CA ILE A 48 4.27 -4.98 5.31
C ILE A 48 3.81 -5.66 4.02
N PHE A 49 2.61 -5.34 3.54
CA PHE A 49 2.08 -5.89 2.29
C PHE A 49 2.95 -5.53 1.09
N LYS A 50 3.33 -4.26 0.92
CA LYS A 50 4.24 -3.83 -0.15
C LYS A 50 5.57 -4.59 -0.09
N TYR A 51 6.18 -4.69 1.09
CA TYR A 51 7.40 -5.47 1.28
C TYR A 51 7.21 -6.94 0.88
N GLY A 52 6.09 -7.54 1.25
CA GLY A 52 5.72 -8.91 0.88
C GLY A 52 5.56 -9.13 -0.62
N ASN A 53 5.10 -8.13 -1.37
CA ASN A 53 4.89 -8.23 -2.82
C ASN A 53 6.12 -7.83 -3.64
N GLN A 54 7.00 -6.99 -3.10
CA GLN A 54 8.11 -6.40 -3.83
C GLN A 54 9.46 -7.02 -3.48
N ILE A 55 9.61 -7.61 -2.28
CA ILE A 55 10.89 -8.13 -1.76
C ILE A 55 10.84 -9.64 -1.48
N ILE A 56 9.71 -10.15 -0.98
CA ILE A 56 9.57 -11.58 -0.64
C ILE A 56 9.16 -12.40 -1.86
N HIS A 57 9.82 -13.55 -2.05
CA HIS A 57 9.52 -14.50 -3.12
C HIS A 57 9.01 -15.84 -2.57
N PRO A 58 7.84 -16.34 -3.05
CA PRO A 58 6.92 -15.69 -3.99
C PRO A 58 6.18 -14.48 -3.36
N PRO A 59 5.63 -13.54 -4.17
CA PRO A 59 4.86 -12.40 -3.68
C PRO A 59 3.70 -12.83 -2.76
N ALA A 60 3.62 -12.22 -1.57
CA ALA A 60 2.63 -12.52 -0.54
C ALA A 60 1.28 -11.81 -0.78
N THR A 61 0.68 -12.04 -1.95
CA THR A 61 -0.55 -11.33 -2.39
C THR A 61 -1.78 -11.59 -1.50
N ASP A 62 -1.78 -12.70 -0.75
CA ASP A 62 -2.82 -13.06 0.22
C ASP A 62 -2.90 -12.05 1.38
N LEU A 63 -1.82 -11.32 1.67
CA LEU A 63 -1.77 -10.25 2.66
C LEU A 63 -2.60 -9.01 2.27
N ALA A 64 -3.13 -8.96 1.05
CA ALA A 64 -4.11 -7.94 0.67
C ALA A 64 -5.43 -8.08 1.45
N LEU A 65 -5.78 -9.29 1.91
CA LEU A 65 -7.08 -9.57 2.54
C LEU A 65 -7.32 -8.77 3.84
N PRO A 66 -6.40 -8.74 4.83
CA PRO A 66 -6.53 -7.90 6.02
C PRO A 66 -6.78 -6.42 5.72
N ILE A 67 -6.11 -5.89 4.69
CA ILE A 67 -6.23 -4.48 4.29
C ILE A 67 -7.59 -4.25 3.61
N ALA A 68 -7.97 -5.13 2.68
CA ALA A 68 -9.21 -5.08 1.94
C ALA A 68 -10.45 -5.12 2.86
N ARG A 69 -10.41 -5.94 3.92
CA ARG A 69 -11.48 -6.05 4.95
C ARG A 69 -11.82 -4.72 5.62
N ARG A 70 -10.91 -3.74 5.58
CA ARG A 70 -11.13 -2.41 6.15
C ARG A 70 -11.90 -1.48 5.22
N GLY A 71 -12.25 -1.90 4.00
CA GLY A 71 -13.15 -1.21 3.09
C GLY A 71 -12.73 0.24 2.79
N LYS A 72 -13.69 1.17 2.88
CA LYS A 72 -13.49 2.60 2.54
C LYS A 72 -12.28 3.24 3.24
N PRO A 73 -12.04 3.07 4.56
CA PRO A 73 -10.81 3.53 5.22
C PRO A 73 -9.52 3.10 4.53
N ALA A 74 -9.40 1.83 4.13
CA ALA A 74 -8.24 1.33 3.40
C ALA A 74 -8.13 1.94 2.00
N MET A 75 -9.26 2.07 1.28
CA MET A 75 -9.28 2.71 -0.04
C MET A 75 -8.76 4.15 0.03
N ASN A 76 -9.31 4.96 0.95
CA ASN A 76 -8.88 6.35 1.14
C ASN A 76 -7.40 6.46 1.50
N TYR A 77 -6.93 5.62 2.43
CA TYR A 77 -5.54 5.61 2.86
C TYR A 77 -4.61 5.26 1.70
N ILE A 78 -4.90 4.20 0.94
CA ILE A 78 -4.06 3.79 -0.18
C ILE A 78 -4.01 4.88 -1.25
N ILE A 79 -5.15 5.47 -1.63
CA ILE A 79 -5.15 6.57 -2.61
C ILE A 79 -4.28 7.74 -2.13
N SER A 80 -4.31 8.07 -0.84
CA SER A 80 -3.45 9.13 -0.30
C SER A 80 -1.97 8.75 -0.26
N GLN A 81 -1.61 7.48 -0.08
CA GLN A 81 -0.21 7.04 -0.20
C GLN A 81 0.26 7.13 -1.67
N LEU A 82 -0.61 6.82 -2.63
CA LEU A 82 -0.27 6.85 -4.07
C LEU A 82 -0.13 8.27 -4.64
N SER A 83 -0.66 9.31 -3.99
CA SER A 83 -0.41 10.69 -4.44
C SER A 83 1.02 11.15 -4.23
N GLU A 84 1.75 10.50 -3.32
CA GLU A 84 3.13 10.83 -2.96
C GLU A 84 4.13 9.74 -3.41
N SER A 85 3.64 8.68 -4.05
CA SER A 85 4.47 7.53 -4.45
C SER A 85 5.26 7.82 -5.73
N ASP A 86 6.56 7.53 -5.69
CA ASP A 86 7.48 7.50 -6.82
C ASP A 86 7.83 6.06 -7.27
N ASN A 87 7.31 5.05 -6.58
CA ASN A 87 7.53 3.65 -6.89
C ASN A 87 6.40 3.09 -7.76
N ASP A 88 6.71 2.71 -9.00
CA ASP A 88 5.78 2.10 -9.96
C ASP A 88 5.03 0.89 -9.38
N LEU A 89 5.71 0.09 -8.55
CA LEU A 89 5.14 -1.13 -7.97
C LEU A 89 4.03 -0.85 -6.94
N ASP A 90 4.04 0.30 -6.30
CA ASP A 90 3.00 0.68 -5.33
C ASP A 90 1.64 0.81 -6.01
N PHE A 91 1.62 1.36 -7.24
CA PHE A 91 0.40 1.44 -8.04
C PHE A 91 -0.13 0.04 -8.36
N ARG A 92 0.71 -0.87 -8.88
CA ARG A 92 0.34 -2.26 -9.14
C ARG A 92 -0.22 -2.94 -7.88
N ASP A 93 0.48 -2.81 -6.76
CA ASP A 93 0.10 -3.45 -5.50
C ASP A 93 -1.24 -2.91 -4.94
N SER A 94 -1.56 -1.63 -5.19
CA SER A 94 -2.87 -1.08 -4.83
C SER A 94 -4.03 -1.79 -5.54
N LEU A 95 -3.87 -2.15 -6.82
CA LEU A 95 -4.90 -2.87 -7.58
C LEU A 95 -5.15 -4.27 -7.03
N VAL A 96 -4.13 -4.92 -6.47
CA VAL A 96 -4.30 -6.21 -5.76
C VAL A 96 -5.24 -6.03 -4.57
N VAL A 97 -5.03 -4.99 -3.75
CA VAL A 97 -5.91 -4.70 -2.61
C VAL A 97 -7.33 -4.35 -3.06
N PHE A 98 -7.49 -3.48 -4.06
CA PHE A 98 -8.81 -3.09 -4.55
C PHE A 98 -9.58 -4.25 -5.18
N ARG A 99 -8.88 -5.16 -5.86
CA ARG A 99 -9.49 -6.39 -6.39
C ARG A 99 -10.00 -7.29 -5.27
N VAL A 100 -9.21 -7.52 -4.22
CA VAL A 100 -9.65 -8.32 -3.06
C VAL A 100 -10.78 -7.61 -2.31
N MET A 101 -10.73 -6.28 -2.22
CA MET A 101 -11.77 -5.45 -1.60
C MET A 101 -13.12 -5.60 -2.31
N ARG A 102 -13.14 -5.52 -3.64
CA ARG A 102 -14.34 -5.76 -4.45
C ARG A 102 -14.79 -7.22 -4.34
N ALA A 103 -13.89 -8.17 -4.59
CA ALA A 103 -14.21 -9.59 -4.64
C ALA A 103 -14.81 -10.10 -3.31
N GLY A 104 -14.36 -9.56 -2.18
CA GLY A 104 -14.91 -9.88 -0.86
C GLY A 104 -16.12 -9.03 -0.44
N GLY A 105 -16.60 -8.10 -1.28
CA GLY A 105 -17.71 -7.21 -0.94
C GLY A 105 -17.44 -6.23 0.21
N TYR A 106 -16.17 -5.96 0.51
CA TYR A 106 -15.77 -5.12 1.64
C TYR A 106 -15.95 -3.62 1.36
N TYR A 107 -15.92 -3.25 0.08
CA TYR A 107 -16.28 -1.91 -0.38
C TYR A 107 -16.54 -1.93 -1.89
N ASP A 108 -17.58 -1.22 -2.32
CA ASP A 108 -17.92 -1.07 -3.73
C ASP A 108 -17.10 0.08 -4.35
N ILE A 109 -15.86 -0.24 -4.71
CA ILE A 109 -14.96 0.74 -5.32
C ILE A 109 -15.42 1.15 -6.72
N CYS A 110 -16.10 0.27 -7.44
CA CYS A 110 -16.46 0.49 -8.85
C CYS A 110 -17.61 1.49 -9.02
N ASN A 111 -18.47 1.63 -8.02
CA ASN A 111 -19.49 2.68 -7.96
C ASN A 111 -19.03 3.95 -7.22
N ASN A 112 -17.73 4.08 -6.90
CA ASN A 112 -17.15 5.32 -6.41
C ASN A 112 -16.36 6.03 -7.52
N ASP A 113 -17.01 6.97 -8.20
CA ASP A 113 -16.44 7.72 -9.31
C ASP A 113 -15.15 8.47 -8.96
N ALA A 114 -15.09 9.08 -7.77
CA ALA A 114 -13.91 9.81 -7.33
C ALA A 114 -12.71 8.87 -7.14
N ALA A 115 -12.92 7.73 -6.49
CA ALA A 115 -11.88 6.72 -6.31
C ALA A 115 -11.44 6.13 -7.66
N MET A 116 -12.38 5.75 -8.52
CA MET A 116 -12.07 5.18 -9.84
C MET A 116 -11.36 6.17 -10.76
N LYS A 117 -11.69 7.47 -10.66
CA LYS A 117 -10.95 8.51 -11.36
C LYS A 117 -9.50 8.56 -10.90
N SER A 118 -9.25 8.65 -9.59
CA SER A 118 -7.88 8.67 -9.04
C SER A 118 -7.08 7.41 -9.38
N ILE A 119 -7.74 6.23 -9.36
CA ILE A 119 -7.10 4.96 -9.74
C ILE A 119 -6.72 4.97 -11.23
N ARG A 120 -7.61 5.42 -12.12
CA ARG A 120 -7.27 5.51 -13.56
C ARG A 120 -6.12 6.48 -13.83
N GLU A 121 -6.10 7.62 -13.13
CA GLU A 121 -5.04 8.63 -13.29
C GLU A 121 -3.67 8.12 -12.85
N ASN A 122 -3.59 7.13 -11.94
CA ASN A 122 -2.32 6.56 -11.50
C ASN A 122 -1.56 5.84 -12.62
N GLN A 123 -2.24 5.34 -13.66
CA GLN A 123 -1.57 4.72 -14.81
C GLN A 123 -0.53 5.66 -15.43
N TRP A 124 -0.84 6.96 -15.53
CA TRP A 124 0.02 7.96 -16.14
C TRP A 124 1.17 8.43 -15.25
N LYS A 125 1.19 8.00 -13.99
CA LYS A 125 2.32 8.25 -13.07
C LYS A 125 3.38 7.15 -13.13
N ILE A 126 3.05 6.00 -13.73
CA ILE A 126 3.96 4.87 -13.84
C ILE A 126 4.97 5.16 -14.95
N VAL A 127 6.25 5.16 -14.60
CA VAL A 127 7.35 5.54 -15.50
C VAL A 127 7.77 4.39 -16.40
N ASN A 128 7.78 3.16 -15.87
CA ASN A 128 8.14 1.98 -16.64
C ASN A 128 6.97 1.48 -17.50
N ASP A 129 7.18 1.39 -18.81
CA ASP A 129 6.15 1.02 -19.78
C ASP A 129 5.57 -0.40 -19.55
N ASP A 130 6.39 -1.36 -19.11
CA ASP A 130 5.93 -2.72 -18.80
C ASP A 130 5.00 -2.69 -17.59
N TRP A 131 5.37 -1.96 -16.53
CA TRP A 131 4.51 -1.81 -15.36
C TRP A 131 3.25 -1.02 -15.65
N GLN A 132 3.32 -0.02 -16.53
CA GLN A 132 2.14 0.73 -16.96
C GLN A 132 1.17 -0.20 -17.71
N SER A 133 1.69 -1.06 -18.59
CA SER A 133 0.90 -2.05 -19.32
C SER A 133 0.24 -3.07 -18.38
N VAL A 134 1.01 -3.61 -17.43
CA VAL A 134 0.50 -4.52 -16.39
C VAL A 134 -0.60 -3.84 -15.57
N TYR A 135 -0.39 -2.59 -15.17
CA TYR A 135 -1.38 -1.82 -14.42
C TYR A 135 -2.68 -1.64 -15.21
N ALA A 136 -2.59 -1.27 -16.48
CA ALA A 136 -3.74 -1.09 -17.37
C ALA A 136 -4.55 -2.39 -17.50
N GLU A 137 -3.88 -3.53 -17.70
CA GLU A 137 -4.55 -4.84 -17.76
C GLU A 137 -5.26 -5.20 -16.45
N MET A 138 -4.60 -4.97 -15.32
CA MET A 138 -5.19 -5.22 -14.01
C MET A 138 -6.39 -4.31 -13.75
N LEU A 139 -6.31 -3.05 -14.19
CA LEU A 139 -7.37 -2.05 -14.03
C LEU A 139 -8.63 -2.40 -14.84
N ILE A 140 -8.48 -2.87 -16.08
CA ILE A 140 -9.61 -3.36 -16.89
C ILE A 140 -10.38 -4.44 -16.14
N ARG A 141 -9.67 -5.36 -15.48
CA ARG A 141 -10.25 -6.47 -14.71
C ARG A 141 -10.73 -6.08 -13.32
N LEU A 142 -10.46 -4.85 -12.86
CA LEU A 142 -10.87 -4.44 -11.51
C LEU A 142 -12.39 -4.39 -11.41
N CYS A 143 -13.07 -3.90 -12.45
CA CYS A 143 -14.52 -3.69 -12.42
C CYS A 143 -15.35 -4.63 -13.31
N HIS A 144 -14.71 -5.60 -13.97
CA HIS A 144 -15.34 -6.64 -14.76
C HIS A 144 -15.44 -7.90 -13.90
#